data_AF-A0A0N4ULW3-F1
#
_entry.id   AF-A0A0N4ULW3-F1
#
_cell.length_a   1.000
_cell.length_b   1.000
_cell.length_c   1.000
_cell.angle_alpha   90.00
_cell.angle_beta   90.00
_cell.angle_gamma   90.00
#
_symmetry.space_group_name_H-M   'P 1'
#
loop_
_entity.id
_entity.type
_entity.pdbx_description
1 polymer ?
#
loop_
_entity_poly.entity_id
_entity_poly.type
_entity_poly.pdbx_seq_one_letter_code
_entity_poly.pdbx_strand_id
1 'polypeptide(L)'
;MICAWERLLAKTDQVFANRNFSYLVAELLKEVGPSITITSLTNTIAFGIGALFSPPEVQLFCIANAVAMIFDLLYCITLFAAILLLATKYERSTPTWNKEEILKIEARKQKVKEKFAYKVLRITIKYLNILKFEYSNILKSFLRE
;
A
#
# COMPACT_ATOMS: atom_id res chain seq x y z
N MET A 1 2.18 3.28 8.29
CA MET A 1 3.61 3.53 8.62
C MET A 1 4.18 4.72 7.84
N ILE A 2 4.15 4.73 6.49
CA ILE A 2 4.69 5.84 5.67
C ILE A 2 4.08 7.21 6.04
N CYS A 3 2.75 7.33 6.14
CA CYS A 3 2.11 8.61 6.50
C CYS A 3 2.56 9.14 7.88
N ALA A 4 2.78 8.24 8.84
CA ALA A 4 3.29 8.62 10.15
C ALA A 4 4.76 9.00 10.09
N TRP A 5 5.55 8.30 9.27
CA TRP A 5 6.94 8.65 9.00
C TRP A 5 7.08 10.04 8.38
N GLU A 6 6.28 10.37 7.36
CA GLU A 6 6.26 11.70 6.74
C GLU A 6 5.87 12.79 7.75
N ARG A 7 4.85 12.54 8.58
CA ARG A 7 4.48 13.44 9.68
C ARG A 7 5.61 13.65 10.69
N LEU A 8 6.31 12.58 11.05
CA LEU A 8 7.45 12.65 11.97
C LEU A 8 8.61 13.39 11.33
N LEU A 9 8.91 13.18 10.04
CA LEU A 9 9.91 13.94 9.30
C LEU A 9 9.57 15.44 9.29
N ALA A 10 8.32 15.80 8.99
CA ALA A 10 7.87 17.20 8.96
C ALA A 10 7.97 17.89 10.34
N LYS A 11 7.64 17.17 11.42
CA LYS A 11 7.78 17.69 12.79
C LYS A 11 9.25 17.92 13.19
N THR A 12 10.16 17.26 12.50
CA THR A 12 11.53 17.03 12.98
C THR A 12 12.60 17.70 12.09
N ASP A 13 12.19 18.42 11.05
CA ASP A 13 13.05 18.97 10.00
C ASP A 13 14.12 19.97 10.51
N GLN A 14 13.87 20.66 11.62
CA GLN A 14 14.80 21.68 12.16
C GLN A 14 15.79 21.16 13.23
N VAL A 15 15.59 19.94 13.75
CA VAL A 15 16.36 19.42 14.91
C VAL A 15 17.27 18.23 14.53
N PHE A 16 17.11 17.67 13.33
CA PHE A 16 17.65 16.34 12.98
C PHE A 16 18.93 16.28 12.13
N ALA A 17 19.64 17.40 11.96
CA ALA A 17 20.98 17.35 11.37
C ALA A 17 21.98 16.56 12.26
N ASN A 18 21.68 16.35 13.54
CA ASN A 18 22.63 15.78 14.51
C ASN A 18 22.05 14.71 15.46
N ARG A 19 20.82 14.23 15.24
CA ARG A 19 20.20 13.20 16.09
C ARG A 19 20.27 11.83 15.41
N ASN A 20 20.54 10.80 16.21
CA ASN A 20 20.60 9.42 15.73
C ASN A 20 19.29 9.01 15.07
N PHE A 21 19.37 8.52 13.83
CA PHE A 21 18.30 7.89 13.06
C PHE A 21 17.47 6.87 13.87
N SER A 22 18.10 6.20 14.84
CA SER A 22 17.44 5.28 15.79
C SER A 22 16.32 5.94 16.61
N TYR A 23 16.45 7.22 16.98
CA TYR A 23 15.41 7.94 17.71
C TYR A 23 14.15 8.13 16.86
N LEU A 24 14.32 8.41 15.55
CA LEU A 24 13.19 8.57 14.63
C LEU A 24 12.42 7.26 14.47
N VAL A 25 13.13 6.14 14.35
CA VAL A 25 12.52 4.81 14.27
C VAL A 25 11.81 4.46 15.58
N ALA A 26 12.39 4.80 16.73
CA ALA A 26 11.77 4.57 18.03
C ALA A 26 10.45 5.36 18.17
N GLU A 27 10.43 6.63 17.77
CA GLU A 27 9.21 7.46 17.83
C GLU A 27 8.16 6.97 16.81
N LEU A 28 8.59 6.55 15.61
CA LEU A 28 7.69 5.92 14.62
C LEU A 28 7.03 4.65 15.18
N LEU A 29 7.83 3.75 15.76
CA LEU A 29 7.34 2.51 16.34
C LEU A 29 6.48 2.76 17.57
N LYS A 30 6.77 3.80 18.36
CA LYS A 30 5.93 4.20 19.49
C LYS A 30 4.55 4.66 19.04
N GLU A 31 4.45 5.44 17.96
CA GLU A 31 3.18 5.96 17.48
C GLU A 31 2.36 4.92 16.71
N VAL A 32 3.00 4.16 15.82
CA VAL A 32 2.30 3.28 14.87
C VAL A 32 2.32 1.80 15.30
N GLY A 33 3.33 1.41 16.08
CA GLY A 33 3.57 0.02 16.48
C GLY A 33 2.37 -0.64 17.17
N PRO A 34 1.72 -0.01 18.18
CA PRO A 34 0.56 -0.60 18.84
C PRO A 34 -0.58 -0.92 17.87
N SER A 35 -0.87 -0.01 16.93
CA SER A 35 -1.95 -0.20 15.95
C SER A 35 -1.67 -1.33 14.97
N ILE A 36 -0.43 -1.41 14.44
CA ILE A 36 -0.01 -2.49 13.55
C ILE A 36 -0.10 -3.83 14.29
N THR A 37 0.48 -3.91 15.49
CA THR A 37 0.48 -5.15 16.28
C THR A 37 -0.93 -5.63 16.60
N ILE A 38 -1.84 -4.74 17.03
CA ILE A 38 -3.24 -5.12 17.32
C ILE A 38 -3.92 -5.66 16.07
N THR A 39 -3.72 -5.01 14.92
CA THR A 39 -4.33 -5.42 13.65
C THR A 39 -3.82 -6.79 13.20
N SER A 40 -2.50 -6.98 13.18
CA SER A 40 -1.88 -8.26 12.78
C SER A 40 -2.22 -9.37 13.77
N LEU A 41 -2.28 -9.08 15.07
CA LEU A 41 -2.66 -10.05 16.10
C LEU A 41 -4.12 -10.49 15.92
N THR A 42 -5.03 -9.53 15.72
CA THR A 42 -6.45 -9.84 15.49
C THR A 42 -6.64 -10.65 14.21
N ASN A 43 -5.92 -10.31 13.13
CA ASN A 43 -5.94 -11.09 11.89
C ASN A 43 -5.42 -12.52 12.10
N THR A 44 -4.31 -12.67 12.84
CA THR A 44 -3.73 -13.98 13.17
C THR A 44 -4.71 -14.83 13.98
N ILE A 45 -5.38 -14.25 14.97
CA ILE A 45 -6.42 -14.93 15.77
C ILE A 45 -7.63 -15.28 14.90
N ALA A 46 -8.09 -14.37 14.05
CA ALA A 46 -9.23 -14.62 13.16
C ALA A 46 -8.96 -15.77 12.19
N PHE A 47 -7.76 -15.82 11.58
CA PHE A 47 -7.35 -16.95 10.75
C PHE A 47 -7.10 -18.22 11.56
N GLY A 48 -6.60 -18.12 12.79
CA GLY A 48 -6.46 -19.26 13.70
C GLY A 48 -7.80 -19.91 14.05
N ILE A 49 -8.81 -19.10 14.39
CA ILE A 49 -10.20 -19.56 14.58
C ILE A 49 -10.74 -20.13 13.26
N GLY A 50 -10.49 -19.45 12.14
CA GLY A 50 -10.86 -19.95 10.81
C GLY A 50 -10.26 -21.33 10.52
N ALA A 51 -9.01 -21.59 10.92
CA ALA A 51 -8.37 -22.88 10.71
C ALA A 51 -8.99 -24.00 11.57
N LEU A 52 -9.52 -23.70 12.75
CA LEU A 52 -10.13 -24.70 13.64
C LEU A 52 -11.56 -25.09 13.21
N PHE A 53 -12.36 -24.14 12.74
CA PHE A 53 -13.78 -24.36 12.46
C PHE A 53 -14.14 -24.54 10.98
N SER A 54 -13.21 -24.32 10.05
CA SER A 54 -13.49 -24.43 8.61
C SER A 54 -13.45 -25.87 8.08
N PRO A 55 -14.11 -26.16 6.94
CA PRO A 55 -13.93 -27.40 6.19
C PRO A 55 -12.46 -27.64 5.79
N PRO A 56 -12.00 -28.90 5.66
CA PRO A 56 -10.59 -29.23 5.47
C PRO A 56 -9.94 -28.55 4.27
N GLU A 57 -10.71 -28.29 3.21
CA GLU A 57 -10.25 -27.58 2.01
C GLU A 57 -9.84 -26.12 2.32
N VAL A 58 -10.51 -25.48 3.28
CA VAL A 58 -10.31 -24.08 3.68
C VAL A 58 -9.32 -23.97 4.84
N GLN A 59 -9.16 -25.01 5.66
CA GLN A 59 -8.22 -24.99 6.80
C GLN A 59 -6.79 -24.71 6.35
N LEU A 60 -6.33 -25.34 5.26
CA LEU A 60 -4.99 -25.13 4.73
C LEU A 60 -4.77 -23.65 4.36
N PHE A 61 -5.77 -23.02 3.75
CA PHE A 61 -5.74 -21.60 3.43
C PHE A 61 -5.68 -20.74 4.70
N CYS A 62 -6.48 -21.04 5.72
CA CYS A 62 -6.47 -20.30 6.98
C CYS A 62 -5.12 -20.42 7.71
N ILE A 63 -4.52 -21.61 7.76
CA ILE A 63 -3.20 -21.83 8.38
C ILE A 63 -2.12 -21.04 7.63
N ALA A 64 -2.11 -21.11 6.29
CA ALA A 64 -1.16 -20.37 5.48
C ALA A 64 -1.25 -18.85 5.71
N ASN A 65 -2.47 -18.30 5.79
CA ASN A 65 -2.68 -16.89 6.11
C ASN A 65 -2.27 -16.53 7.54
N ALA A 66 -2.57 -17.36 8.53
CA ALA A 66 -2.17 -17.12 9.91
C ALA A 66 -0.64 -17.01 10.03
N VAL A 67 0.10 -17.93 9.38
CA VAL A 67 1.56 -17.88 9.32
C VAL A 67 2.04 -16.64 8.56
N ALA A 68 1.43 -16.31 7.41
CA ALA A 68 1.77 -15.13 6.63
C ALA A 68 1.60 -13.82 7.43
N MET A 69 0.52 -13.69 8.23
CA MET A 69 0.28 -12.51 9.08
C MET A 69 1.32 -12.36 10.20
N ILE A 70 1.83 -13.47 10.74
CA ILE A 70 2.92 -13.44 11.73
C ILE A 70 4.21 -12.92 11.08
N PHE A 71 4.55 -13.43 9.89
CA PHE A 71 5.72 -12.94 9.14
C PHE A 71 5.57 -11.49 8.69
N ASP A 72 4.36 -11.07 8.29
CA ASP A 72 4.06 -9.68 7.95
C ASP A 72 4.32 -8.73 9.12
N LEU A 73 3.91 -9.10 10.34
CA LEU A 73 4.21 -8.33 11.55
C LEU A 73 5.72 -8.20 11.79
N LEU A 74 6.46 -9.32 11.67
CA LEU A 74 7.91 -9.33 11.86
C LEU A 74 8.63 -8.44 10.82
N TYR A 75 8.24 -8.53 9.55
CA TYR A 75 8.82 -7.73 8.47
C TYR A 75 8.45 -6.25 8.57
N CYS A 76 7.22 -5.93 9.00
CA CYS A 76 6.80 -4.56 9.21
C CYS A 76 7.63 -3.87 10.32
N ILE A 77 7.91 -4.56 11.42
CA ILE A 77 8.65 -3.97 12.55
C ILE A 77 10.15 -3.89 12.28
N THR A 78 10.74 -4.89 11.61
CA THR A 78 12.20 -4.98 11.44
C THR A 78 12.67 -4.42 10.10
N LEU A 79 12.33 -5.11 9.01
CA LEU A 79 12.85 -4.86 7.68
C LEU A 79 12.29 -3.56 7.10
N PHE A 80 10.99 -3.33 7.22
CA PHE A 80 10.37 -2.13 6.68
C PHE A 80 10.86 -0.86 7.39
N ALA A 81 10.99 -0.91 8.72
CA ALA A 81 11.57 0.20 9.49
C ALA A 81 13.03 0.50 9.08
N ALA A 82 13.84 -0.54 8.84
CA ALA A 82 15.21 -0.38 8.34
C ALA A 82 15.26 0.19 6.91
N ILE A 83 14.37 -0.24 6.01
CA ILE A 83 14.26 0.30 4.65
C ILE A 83 13.84 1.77 4.69
N LEU A 84 12.86 2.15 5.51
CA LEU A 84 12.46 3.55 5.67
C LEU A 84 13.64 4.43 6.10
N LEU A 85 14.47 3.93 7.02
CA LEU A 85 15.68 4.60 7.46
C LEU A 85 16.64 4.86 6.30
N LEU A 86 16.90 3.80 5.51
CA LEU A 86 17.82 3.84 4.39
C LEU A 86 17.31 4.78 3.29
N ALA A 87 16.01 4.70 2.98
CA ALA A 87 15.35 5.59 2.03
C ALA A 87 15.48 7.05 2.45
N THR A 88 15.25 7.36 3.72
CA THR A 88 15.38 8.72 4.26
C THR A 88 16.82 9.22 4.24
N LYS A 89 17.79 8.34 4.55
CA LYS A 89 19.21 8.67 4.44
C LYS A 89 19.59 9.00 2.98
N TYR A 90 19.06 8.24 2.02
CA TYR A 90 19.30 8.49 0.61
C TYR A 90 18.65 9.79 0.14
N GLU A 91 17.39 10.03 0.52
CA GLU A 91 16.65 11.26 0.19
C GLU A 91 17.32 12.53 0.74
N ARG A 92 17.93 12.45 1.93
CA ARG A 92 18.71 13.57 2.48
C ARG A 92 20.11 13.72 1.87
N SER A 93 20.69 12.63 1.38
CA SER A 93 22.01 12.65 0.74
C SER A 93 21.93 13.10 -0.72
N THR A 94 20.75 13.03 -1.35
CA THR A 94 20.60 13.59 -2.69
C THR A 94 20.77 15.10 -2.63
N PRO A 95 21.71 15.68 -3.42
CA PRO A 95 21.82 17.13 -3.52
C PRO A 95 20.46 17.67 -3.93
N THR A 96 20.05 18.80 -3.36
CA THR A 96 18.79 19.48 -3.70
C THR A 96 18.76 19.69 -5.21
N TRP A 97 18.11 18.78 -5.94
CA TRP A 97 17.85 18.95 -7.36
C TRP A 97 17.17 20.31 -7.49
N ASN A 98 17.60 21.12 -8.47
CA ASN A 98 16.97 22.42 -8.71
C ASN A 98 15.46 22.19 -8.77
N LYS A 99 14.65 23.05 -8.14
CA LYS A 99 13.18 22.89 -8.11
C LYS A 99 12.60 22.60 -9.50
N GLU A 100 13.25 23.15 -10.54
CA GLU A 100 12.96 22.86 -11.95
C GLU A 100 13.11 21.39 -12.35
N GLU A 101 14.13 20.70 -11.89
CA GLU A 101 14.34 19.26 -12.17
C GLU A 101 13.32 18.40 -11.43
N ILE A 102 12.99 18.74 -10.18
CA ILE A 102 11.93 18.08 -9.42
C ILE A 102 10.58 18.26 -10.15
N LEU A 103 10.25 19.49 -10.55
CA LEU A 103 9.05 19.78 -11.34
C LEU A 103 9.03 19.01 -12.67
N LYS A 104 10.18 18.88 -13.35
CA LYS A 104 10.29 18.07 -14.58
C LYS A 104 10.04 16.59 -14.29
N ILE A 105 10.56 16.04 -13.19
CA ILE A 105 10.36 14.65 -12.80
C ILE A 105 8.90 14.41 -12.38
N GLU A 106 8.31 15.30 -11.58
CA GLU A 106 6.90 15.24 -11.16
C GLU A 106 5.96 15.35 -12.36
N ALA A 107 6.22 16.29 -13.28
CA ALA A 107 5.48 16.41 -14.53
C ALA A 107 5.60 15.15 -15.40
N ARG A 108 6.77 14.50 -15.44
CA ARG A 108 6.96 13.21 -16.11
C ARG A 108 6.14 12.10 -15.45
N LYS A 109 6.18 11.98 -14.12
CA LYS A 109 5.39 11.00 -13.36
C LYS A 109 3.89 11.21 -13.56
N GLN A 110 3.43 12.45 -13.52
CA GLN A 110 2.03 12.81 -13.75
C GLN A 110 1.59 12.43 -15.17
N LYS A 111 2.39 12.74 -16.20
CA LYS A 111 2.13 12.30 -17.57
C LYS A 111 2.04 10.77 -17.69
N VAL A 112 2.90 10.02 -16.99
CA VAL A 112 2.83 8.55 -17.00
C VAL A 112 1.54 8.06 -16.31
N LYS A 113 1.16 8.66 -15.19
CA LYS A 113 -0.09 8.33 -14.48
C LYS A 113 -1.32 8.63 -15.33
N GLU A 114 -1.36 9.78 -15.99
CA GLU A 114 -2.41 10.12 -16.97
C GLU A 114 -2.40 9.17 -18.16
N LYS A 115 -1.21 8.77 -18.63
CA LYS A 115 -1.09 7.77 -19.68
C LYS A 115 -1.69 6.42 -19.28
N PHE A 116 -1.45 6.01 -18.05
CA PHE A 116 -2.02 4.78 -17.51
C PHE A 116 -3.55 4.92 -17.32
N ALA A 117 -4.02 6.05 -16.77
CA ALA A 117 -5.44 6.33 -16.57
C ALA A 117 -6.24 6.33 -17.88
N TYR A 118 -5.76 6.97 -18.96
CA TYR A 118 -6.45 6.91 -20.26
C TYR A 118 -6.50 5.48 -20.79
N LYS A 119 -5.45 4.68 -20.57
CA LYS A 119 -5.37 3.31 -21.08
C LYS A 119 -6.38 2.42 -20.38
N VAL A 120 -6.48 2.54 -19.07
CA VAL A 120 -7.52 1.87 -18.26
C VAL A 120 -8.91 2.33 -18.69
N LEU A 121 -9.14 3.65 -18.80
CA LEU A 121 -10.43 4.20 -19.22
C LEU A 121 -10.85 3.70 -20.60
N ARG A 122 -9.93 3.65 -21.57
CA ARG A 122 -10.19 3.11 -22.92
C ARG A 122 -10.64 1.64 -22.87
N ILE A 123 -10.00 0.83 -22.02
CA ILE A 123 -10.37 -0.57 -21.83
C ILE A 123 -11.78 -0.65 -21.22
N THR A 124 -12.07 0.11 -20.16
CA THR A 124 -13.38 0.13 -19.50
C THR A 124 -14.50 0.58 -20.44
N ILE A 125 -14.28 1.61 -21.25
CA ILE A 125 -15.25 2.07 -22.27
C ILE A 125 -15.50 0.97 -23.32
N LYS A 126 -14.45 0.24 -23.73
CA LYS A 126 -14.59 -0.87 -24.67
C LYS A 126 -15.46 -1.99 -24.07
N TYR A 127 -15.24 -2.36 -22.80
CA TYR A 127 -16.08 -3.33 -22.11
C TYR A 127 -17.52 -2.85 -21.96
N LEU A 128 -17.74 -1.58 -21.57
CA LEU A 128 -19.09 -0.99 -21.46
C LEU A 128 -19.84 -0.99 -22.80
N ASN A 129 -19.17 -0.70 -23.92
CA ASN A 129 -19.79 -0.74 -25.25
C ASN A 129 -20.14 -2.16 -25.70
N ILE A 130 -19.28 -3.14 -25.41
CA ILE A 130 -19.57 -4.56 -25.67
C ILE A 130 -20.79 -5.00 -24.85
N LEU A 131 -20.83 -4.66 -23.55
CA LEU A 131 -21.98 -4.95 -22.69
C LEU A 131 -23.24 -4.27 -23.21
N LYS A 132 -23.18 -2.98 -23.58
CA LYS A 132 -24.32 -2.24 -24.12
C LYS A 132 -24.85 -2.85 -25.43
N PHE A 133 -23.99 -3.38 -26.27
CA PHE A 133 -24.38 -4.10 -27.49
C PHE A 133 -25.11 -5.41 -27.15
N GLU A 134 -24.59 -6.18 -26.21
CA GLU A 134 -25.19 -7.43 -25.75
C GLU A 134 -26.58 -7.19 -25.12
N TYR A 135 -26.68 -6.22 -24.20
CA TYR A 135 -27.95 -5.83 -23.58
C TYR A 135 -28.96 -5.32 -24.62
N SER A 136 -28.54 -4.55 -25.63
CA SER A 136 -29.46 -4.09 -26.67
C SER A 136 -29.99 -5.23 -27.54
N ASN A 137 -29.21 -6.28 -27.79
CA ASN A 137 -29.66 -7.44 -28.55
C ASN A 137 -30.61 -8.31 -27.74
N ILE A 138 -30.31 -8.53 -26.45
CA ILE A 138 -31.19 -9.25 -25.52
C ILE A 138 -32.52 -8.50 -25.32
N LEU A 139 -32.50 -7.17 -25.16
CA LEU A 139 -33.73 -6.38 -25.04
C LEU A 139 -34.58 -6.44 -26.33
N LYS A 140 -33.94 -6.48 -27.50
CA LYS A 140 -34.62 -6.61 -28.80
C LYS A 140 -35.16 -8.01 -29.09
N SER A 141 -34.64 -9.06 -28.46
CA SER A 141 -35.22 -10.41 -28.52
C SER A 141 -36.43 -10.53 -27.59
N PHE A 142 -36.35 -9.97 -26.39
CA PHE A 142 -37.47 -9.98 -25.43
C PHE A 142 -38.68 -9.13 -25.84
N LEU A 143 -38.49 -8.01 -26.55
CA LEU A 143 -39.60 -7.17 -27.02
C LEU A 143 -40.29 -7.67 -28.30
N ARG A 144 -39.81 -8.77 -28.90
CA ARG A 144 -40.33 -9.30 -30.16
C ARG A 144 -41.20 -10.56 -29.97
N GLU A 145 -41.27 -11.07 -28.74
CA GLU A 145 -42.26 -12.05 -28.28
C GLU A 145 -43.44 -11.33 -27.63
#